data_AF-A0A1G5ZAR7-F1
#
_entry.id   AF-A0A1G5ZAR7-F1
#
_cell.length_a   1.000
_cell.length_b   1.000
_cell.length_c   1.000
_cell.angle_alpha   90.00
_cell.angle_beta   90.00
_cell.angle_gamma   90.00
#
_symmetry.space_group_name_H-M   'P 1'
#
loop_
_entity.id
_entity.type
_entity.pdbx_description
1 polymer ?
#
loop_
_entity_poly.entity_id
_entity_poly.type
_entity_poly.pdbx_seq_one_letter_code
_entity_poly.pdbx_strand_id
1 'polypeptide(L)'
;MTAAFVTMAPAPAGWRFRQPSVIPGFGLTLGFSLAYLTLIILIPLSGLVWRSAALGWTEFWAIATDRRTVNALEISFGTAFVAAAVNVVFGTLV
;
A
#
# COMPACT_ATOMS: atom_id res chain seq x y z
N MET A 1 60.99 -14.92 5.70
CA MET A 1 60.70 -14.42 4.33
C MET A 1 59.80 -15.49 3.71
N THR A 2 58.54 -15.27 3.36
CA THR A 2 57.85 -14.01 3.05
C THR A 2 56.33 -14.25 3.02
N ALA A 3 55.59 -13.22 3.43
CA ALA A 3 54.19 -12.86 3.10
C ALA A 3 53.07 -13.88 3.41
N ALA A 4 52.27 -13.66 4.47
CA ALA A 4 51.21 -12.65 4.61
C ALA A 4 49.90 -13.01 3.86
N PHE A 5 48.87 -13.23 4.68
CA PHE A 5 47.48 -13.54 4.37
C PHE A 5 46.85 -12.59 3.34
N VAL A 6 45.97 -13.13 2.50
CA VAL A 6 44.86 -12.36 1.91
C VAL A 6 43.56 -13.09 2.20
N THR A 7 42.91 -12.65 3.28
CA THR A 7 41.51 -12.93 3.59
C THR A 7 40.65 -12.11 2.62
N MET A 8 39.96 -12.75 1.67
CA MET A 8 38.97 -12.05 0.85
C MET A 8 37.78 -11.65 1.74
N ALA A 9 37.57 -10.35 1.91
CA ALA A 9 36.36 -9.81 2.54
C ALA A 9 35.13 -10.10 1.66
N PRO A 10 33.96 -10.47 2.22
CA PRO A 10 32.73 -10.55 1.43
C PRO A 10 32.34 -9.16 0.93
N ALA A 11 32.16 -9.02 -0.38
CA ALA A 11 31.68 -7.79 -1.02
C ALA A 11 30.29 -7.41 -0.47
N PRO A 12 30.00 -6.10 -0.26
CA PRO A 12 28.74 -5.66 0.32
C PRO A 12 27.57 -6.02 -0.62
N ALA A 13 26.58 -6.71 -0.07
CA ALA A 13 25.32 -6.99 -0.73
C ALA A 13 24.54 -5.68 -0.93
N GLY A 14 24.76 -5.02 -2.06
CA GLY A 14 23.97 -3.87 -2.50
C GLY A 14 22.51 -4.26 -2.72
N TRP A 15 21.61 -3.28 -2.59
CA TRP A 15 20.19 -3.44 -2.88
C TRP A 15 19.96 -4.08 -4.25
N ARG A 16 19.54 -5.34 -4.26
CA ARG A 16 19.26 -6.11 -5.47
C ARG A 16 17.88 -5.70 -6.02
N PHE A 17 17.81 -4.49 -6.56
CA PHE A 17 16.64 -3.99 -7.29
C PHE A 17 16.46 -4.81 -8.57
N ARG A 18 15.30 -5.49 -8.64
CA ARG A 18 14.73 -6.21 -9.79
C ARG A 18 15.48 -7.48 -10.20
N GLN A 19 14.97 -8.62 -9.76
CA GLN A 19 15.27 -9.91 -10.39
C GLN A 19 14.77 -9.89 -11.84
N PRO A 20 15.58 -10.30 -12.83
CA PRO A 20 15.13 -10.45 -14.20
C PRO A 20 13.96 -11.46 -14.25
N SER A 21 12.83 -11.08 -14.85
CA SER A 21 11.73 -12.03 -15.03
C SER A 21 12.15 -13.08 -16.04
N VAL A 22 12.13 -14.35 -15.62
CA VAL A 22 12.49 -15.51 -16.47
C VAL A 22 11.54 -15.73 -17.65
N ILE A 23 10.45 -14.96 -17.73
CA ILE A 23 9.47 -15.01 -18.80
C ILE A 23 9.62 -13.74 -19.66
N PRO A 24 9.94 -13.85 -20.96
CA PRO A 24 9.96 -12.70 -21.86
C PRO A 24 8.56 -12.05 -21.90
N GLY A 25 8.49 -10.72 -21.71
CA GLY A 25 7.23 -9.97 -21.71
C GLY A 25 6.48 -9.87 -20.37
N PHE A 26 6.96 -10.49 -19.28
CA PHE A 26 6.32 -10.37 -17.95
C PHE A 26 6.23 -8.92 -17.45
N GLY A 27 7.29 -8.13 -17.61
CA GLY A 27 7.28 -6.73 -17.19
C GLY A 27 6.25 -5.88 -17.94
N LEU A 28 6.08 -6.12 -19.24
CA LEU A 28 5.13 -5.39 -20.08
C LEU A 28 3.68 -5.79 -19.78
N THR A 29 3.42 -7.09 -19.63
CA THR A 29 2.10 -7.62 -19.26
C THR A 29 1.70 -7.19 -17.86
N LEU A 30 2.60 -7.29 -16.88
CA LEU A 30 2.37 -6.79 -15.52
C LEU A 30 2.12 -5.28 -15.49
N GLY A 31 2.90 -4.50 -16.26
CA GLY A 31 2.70 -3.06 -16.38
C GLY A 31 1.33 -2.72 -16.97
N PHE A 32 0.91 -3.44 -18.01
CA PHE A 32 -0.40 -3.27 -18.62
C PHE A 32 -1.54 -3.68 -17.68
N SER A 33 -1.41 -4.82 -16.99
CA SER A 33 -2.39 -5.26 -15.98
C SER A 33 -2.54 -4.24 -14.85
N LEU A 34 -1.43 -3.75 -14.30
CA LEU A 34 -1.45 -2.73 -13.26
C LEU A 34 -2.07 -1.42 -13.77
N ALA A 35 -1.68 -0.95 -14.96
CA ALA A 35 -2.23 0.26 -15.56
C ALA A 35 -3.74 0.13 -15.77
N TYR A 36 -4.19 -1.01 -16.30
CA TYR A 36 -5.61 -1.27 -16.54
C TYR A 36 -6.44 -1.31 -15.25
N LEU A 37 -5.99 -2.08 -14.24
CA LEU A 37 -6.66 -2.14 -12.94
C LEU A 37 -6.68 -0.77 -12.24
N THR A 38 -5.55 -0.06 -12.29
CA THR A 38 -5.43 1.27 -11.70
C THR A 38 -6.37 2.25 -12.38
N LEU A 39 -6.46 2.23 -13.72
CA LEU A 39 -7.36 3.11 -14.47
C LEU A 39 -8.83 2.81 -14.14
N ILE A 40 -9.22 1.53 -14.08
CA ILE A 40 -10.58 1.12 -13.70
C ILE A 40 -10.97 1.62 -12.30
N ILE A 41 -10.02 1.65 -11.35
CA ILE A 41 -10.28 2.14 -9.98
C ILE A 41 -10.18 3.66 -9.88
N LEU A 42 -9.26 4.29 -10.62
CA LEU A 42 -9.07 5.74 -10.59
C LEU A 42 -10.24 6.50 -11.19
N ILE A 43 -10.84 6.00 -12.26
CA ILE A 43 -11.99 6.65 -12.90
C ILE A 43 -13.11 6.93 -11.87
N PRO A 44 -13.64 5.95 -11.11
CA PRO A 44 -14.69 6.21 -10.12
C PRO A 44 -14.19 7.03 -8.92
N LEU A 45 -12.96 6.80 -8.44
CA LEU A 45 -12.41 7.60 -7.34
C LEU A 45 -12.24 9.07 -7.71
N SER A 46 -11.85 9.37 -8.96
CA SER A 46 -11.74 10.75 -9.45
C SER A 46 -13.11 11.45 -9.45
N GLY A 47 -14.18 10.74 -9.82
CA GLY A 47 -15.54 11.24 -9.75
C GLY A 47 -16.00 11.50 -8.31
N LEU A 48 -15.62 10.64 -7.37
CA LEU A 48 -15.89 10.85 -5.94
C LEU A 48 -15.20 12.12 -5.44
N VAL A 49 -13.90 12.29 -5.73
CA VAL A 49 -13.14 13.48 -5.35
C VAL A 49 -13.72 14.75 -5.98
N TRP A 50 -14.09 14.69 -7.26
CA TRP A 50 -14.72 15.82 -7.96
C TRP A 50 -16.03 16.23 -7.29
N ARG A 51 -16.88 15.26 -6.94
CA ARG A 51 -18.15 15.52 -6.24
C ARG A 51 -17.93 16.07 -4.83
N SER A 52 -16.98 15.51 -4.08
CA SER A 52 -16.61 16.00 -2.75
C SER A 52 -16.05 17.42 -2.80
N ALA A 53 -15.25 17.75 -3.81
CA ALA A 53 -14.70 19.10 -4.00
C ALA A 53 -15.80 20.14 -4.33
N ALA A 54 -16.89 19.72 -5.00
CA ALA A 54 -18.00 20.60 -5.36
C ALA A 54 -18.86 21.04 -4.15
N LEU A 55 -18.83 20.33 -3.02
CA LEU A 55 -19.52 20.74 -1.78
C LEU A 55 -18.91 21.99 -1.14
N GLY A 56 -17.63 22.28 -1.42
CA GLY A 56 -16.89 23.35 -0.76
C GLY A 56 -16.33 22.94 0.60
N TRP A 57 -15.31 23.67 1.07
CA TRP A 57 -14.53 23.32 2.26
C TRP A 57 -15.36 23.26 3.56
N THR A 58 -16.30 24.19 3.72
CA THR A 58 -17.14 24.30 4.93
C THR A 58 -18.14 23.16 5.06
N GLU A 59 -18.88 22.86 3.99
CA GLU A 59 -19.85 21.75 3.95
C GLU A 59 -19.14 20.40 4.12
N PHE A 60 -17.96 20.22 3.49
CA PHE A 60 -17.16 19.01 3.67
C PHE A 60 -16.81 18.77 5.14
N TRP A 61 -16.33 19.81 5.84
CA TRP A 61 -16.03 19.72 7.27
C TRP A 61 -17.27 19.50 8.14
N ALA A 62 -18.40 20.11 7.80
CA ALA A 62 -19.65 19.90 8.51
C ALA A 62 -20.12 18.44 8.39
N ILE A 63 -20.05 17.84 7.20
CA ILE A 63 -20.40 16.43 6.97
C ILE A 63 -19.39 15.50 7.64
N ALA A 64 -18.10 15.80 7.56
CA ALA A 64 -17.04 15.00 8.18
C ALA A 64 -17.17 14.94 9.70
N THR A 65 -17.62 16.04 10.32
CA THR A 65 -17.79 16.16 11.77
C THR A 65 -19.23 15.89 12.22
N ASP A 66 -20.12 15.53 11.29
CA ASP A 66 -21.48 15.18 11.66
C ASP A 66 -21.48 13.93 12.54
N ARG A 67 -22.40 13.89 13.50
CA ARG A 67 -22.47 12.82 14.51
C ARG A 67 -22.59 11.45 13.87
N ARG A 68 -23.30 11.34 12.75
CA ARG A 68 -23.45 10.07 12.03
C ARG A 68 -22.13 9.63 11.40
N THR A 69 -21.41 10.54 10.77
CA THR A 69 -20.13 10.26 10.10
C THR A 69 -19.07 9.87 11.13
N VAL A 70 -18.94 10.62 12.22
CA VAL A 70 -17.99 10.34 13.30
C VAL A 70 -18.29 8.97 13.93
N ASN A 71 -19.54 8.70 14.30
CA ASN A 71 -19.90 7.39 14.85
C ASN A 71 -19.61 6.24 13.87
N ALA A 72 -19.83 6.44 12.57
CA ALA A 72 -19.50 5.44 11.56
C ALA A 72 -17.98 5.20 11.46
N LEU A 73 -17.17 6.26 11.55
CA LEU A 73 -15.71 6.16 11.58
C LEU A 73 -15.23 5.45 12.85
N GLU A 74 -15.77 5.78 14.01
CA GLU A 74 -15.45 5.12 15.28
C GLU A 74 -15.73 3.61 15.22
N ILE A 75 -16.90 3.22 14.70
CA ILE A 75 -17.24 1.80 14.53
C ILE A 75 -16.29 1.14 13.52
N SER A 76 -16.05 1.77 12.35
CA SER A 76 -15.23 1.17 11.29
C SER A 76 -13.77 0.99 11.73
N PHE A 77 -13.14 2.03 12.27
CA PHE A 77 -11.76 1.96 12.74
C PHE A 77 -11.64 1.14 14.02
N GLY A 78 -12.56 1.28 14.97
CA GLY A 78 -12.55 0.51 16.21
C GLY A 78 -12.68 -1.00 15.95
N THR A 79 -13.61 -1.39 15.07
CA THR A 79 -13.76 -2.81 14.69
C THR A 79 -12.57 -3.33 13.90
N ALA A 80 -12.04 -2.57 12.93
CA ALA A 80 -10.86 -2.95 12.18
C ALA A 80 -9.61 -3.11 13.08
N PHE A 81 -9.47 -2.24 14.08
CA PHE A 81 -8.38 -2.34 15.06
C PHE A 81 -8.48 -3.61 15.90
N VAL A 82 -9.67 -3.91 16.44
CA VAL A 82 -9.91 -5.16 17.19
C VAL A 82 -9.66 -6.37 16.29
N ALA A 83 -10.16 -6.36 15.05
CA ALA A 83 -9.94 -7.44 14.10
C ALA A 83 -8.44 -7.63 13.78
N ALA A 84 -7.69 -6.54 13.60
CA ALA A 84 -6.24 -6.59 13.39
C ALA A 84 -5.50 -7.14 14.62
N ALA A 85 -5.86 -6.72 15.83
CA ALA A 85 -5.26 -7.24 17.06
C ALA A 85 -5.49 -8.75 17.22
N VAL A 86 -6.73 -9.21 16.97
CA VAL A 86 -7.07 -10.63 16.93
C VAL A 86 -6.25 -11.36 15.85
N ASN A 87 -6.17 -10.80 14.64
CA ASN A 87 -5.37 -11.36 13.55
C ASN A 87 -3.88 -11.44 13.89
N VAL A 88 -3.33 -10.51 14.66
CA VAL A 88 -1.94 -10.59 15.13
C VAL A 88 -1.76 -11.74 16.13
N VAL A 89 -2.66 -11.89 17.10
CA VAL A 89 -2.58 -12.99 18.09
C VAL A 89 -2.70 -14.35 17.39
N PHE A 90 -3.74 -14.55 16.59
CA PHE A 90 -3.95 -15.85 15.93
C PHE A 90 -3.02 -16.08 14.74
N GLY A 91 -2.72 -15.03 13.97
CA GLY A 91 -1.84 -15.12 12.81
C GLY A 91 -0.37 -15.38 13.15
N THR A 92 0.05 -15.13 14.40
CA THR A 92 1.39 -15.51 14.90
C THR A 92 1.44 -16.90 15.54
N LEU A 93 0.28 -17.49 15.85
CA LEU A 93 0.17 -18.86 16.40
C LEU A 93 0.15 -19.95 15.32
N VAL A 94 -0.09 -19.58 14.05
CA VAL A 94 -0.09 -20.47 12.87
C VAL A 94 1.22 -20.32 12.11
#